data_AF-A0A7C6W5S0-F1
#
_entry.id   AF-A0A7C6W5S0-F1
#
_cell.length_a   1.000
_cell.length_b   1.000
_cell.length_c   1.000
_cell.angle_alpha   90.00
_cell.angle_beta   90.00
_cell.angle_gamma   90.00
#
_symmetry.space_group_name_H-M   'P 1'
#
loop_
_entity.id
_entity.type
_entity.pdbx_description
1 polymer ?
#
loop_
_entity_poly.entity_id
_entity_poly.type
_entity_poly.pdbx_seq_one_letter_code
_entity_poly.pdbx_strand_id
1 'polypeptide(L)'
;MKSKELHITLSLNNLESIFLKDDAELKMDKVFDSNTIIINAQNSSQFDIETKASQATITMLNDAKGKLKLHADQIAITMADKTNLDADINTDNTNASLSSSARLRLDGNSDKVLFTTIDSSELDAKRLKVSSANVNTKDKSELHIDARKNLAIDARDKSKIFVYSEPKIDIKKFTDRAEIIKR
;
A
#
# COMPACT_ATOMS: atom_id res chain seq x y z
N MET A 1 -31.47 15.60 -8.83
CA MET A 1 -31.98 14.21 -8.95
C MET A 1 -31.52 13.45 -7.72
N LYS A 2 -32.41 12.76 -6.99
CA LYS A 2 -31.96 11.83 -5.94
C LYS A 2 -31.52 10.54 -6.64
N SER A 3 -30.25 10.17 -6.49
CA SER A 3 -29.77 8.87 -6.96
C SER A 3 -30.51 7.76 -6.21
N LYS A 4 -30.88 6.68 -6.90
CA LYS A 4 -31.43 5.48 -6.25
C LYS A 4 -30.24 4.63 -5.82
N GLU A 5 -30.21 4.26 -4.55
CA GLU A 5 -29.14 3.45 -3.96
C GLU A 5 -29.69 2.07 -3.56
N LEU A 6 -28.91 1.02 -3.81
CA LEU A 6 -29.23 -0.35 -3.42
C LEU A 6 -28.36 -0.75 -2.23
N HIS A 7 -28.97 -0.95 -1.07
CA HIS A 7 -28.29 -1.48 0.10
C HIS A 7 -28.47 -3.00 0.18
N ILE A 8 -27.36 -3.73 0.30
CA ILE A 8 -27.33 -5.19 0.44
C ILE A 8 -26.53 -5.54 1.71
N THR A 9 -27.08 -6.43 2.54
CA THR A 9 -26.36 -7.02 3.67
C THR A 9 -26.17 -8.51 3.41
N LEU A 10 -24.94 -8.99 3.47
CA LEU A 10 -24.60 -10.39 3.27
C LEU A 10 -24.01 -10.98 4.56
N SER A 11 -24.34 -12.24 4.83
CA SER A 11 -23.68 -13.05 5.86
C SER A 11 -22.99 -14.20 5.16
N LEU A 12 -21.66 -14.24 5.27
CA LEU A 12 -20.81 -15.22 4.59
C LEU A 12 -20.03 -16.03 5.63
N ASN A 13 -19.82 -17.31 5.34
CA ASN A 13 -18.98 -18.16 6.19
C ASN A 13 -17.49 -18.02 5.83
N ASN A 14 -17.18 -17.89 4.55
CA ASN A 14 -15.83 -17.71 4.02
C ASN A 14 -15.84 -16.59 2.98
N LEU A 15 -14.78 -15.80 2.96
CA LEU A 15 -14.58 -14.73 1.99
C LEU A 15 -13.13 -14.73 1.53
N GLU A 16 -12.94 -15.00 0.24
CA GLU A 16 -11.60 -15.07 -0.37
C GLU A 16 -11.33 -13.89 -1.30
N SER A 17 -12.37 -13.29 -1.88
CA SER A 17 -12.20 -12.22 -2.85
C SER A 17 -13.34 -11.21 -2.82
N ILE A 18 -12.97 -9.94 -3.01
CA ILE A 18 -13.84 -8.78 -3.07
C ILE A 18 -13.49 -8.03 -4.36
N PHE A 19 -14.51 -7.73 -5.17
CA PHE A 19 -14.38 -6.91 -6.37
C PHE A 19 -15.37 -5.75 -6.29
N LEU A 20 -14.85 -4.53 -6.25
CA LEU A 20 -15.62 -3.29 -6.21
C LEU A 20 -15.32 -2.47 -7.45
N LYS A 21 -16.36 -1.93 -8.06
CA LYS A 21 -16.28 -1.17 -9.30
C LYS A 21 -17.25 0.00 -9.25
N ASP A 22 -16.96 1.03 -10.03
CA ASP A 22 -17.79 2.22 -10.20
C ASP A 22 -18.02 2.90 -8.84
N ASP A 23 -19.25 3.15 -8.45
CA ASP A 23 -19.64 3.80 -7.19
C ASP A 23 -19.91 2.82 -6.05
N ALA A 24 -19.46 1.56 -6.16
CA ALA A 24 -19.63 0.57 -5.11
C ALA A 24 -18.90 0.95 -3.82
N GLU A 25 -19.61 0.88 -2.71
CA GLU A 25 -19.07 1.08 -1.36
C GLU A 25 -19.21 -0.21 -0.54
N LEU A 26 -18.11 -0.62 0.10
CA LEU A 26 -18.09 -1.76 1.02
C LEU A 26 -17.61 -1.32 2.39
N LYS A 27 -18.40 -1.65 3.41
CA LYS A 27 -17.99 -1.55 4.79
C LYS A 27 -18.17 -2.89 5.48
N MET A 28 -17.15 -3.35 6.18
CA MET A 28 -17.26 -4.53 7.02
C MET A 28 -17.55 -4.17 8.46
N ASP A 29 -18.58 -4.79 9.02
CA ASP A 29 -18.96 -4.60 10.42
C ASP A 29 -18.19 -5.53 11.38
N LYS A 30 -17.59 -6.59 10.85
CA LYS A 30 -16.87 -7.61 11.64
C LYS A 30 -15.57 -7.98 10.97
N VAL A 31 -14.57 -8.24 11.81
CA VAL A 31 -13.31 -8.86 11.40
C VAL A 31 -13.58 -10.30 10.97
N PHE A 32 -12.94 -10.72 9.88
CA PHE A 32 -12.98 -12.09 9.42
C PHE A 32 -11.56 -12.60 9.17
N ASP A 33 -11.41 -13.92 9.27
CA ASP A 33 -10.16 -14.62 9.00
C ASP A 33 -10.31 -15.39 7.68
N SER A 34 -9.27 -15.38 6.86
CA SER A 34 -9.20 -16.22 5.66
C SER A 34 -7.78 -16.77 5.47
N ASN A 35 -7.60 -17.78 4.63
CA ASN A 35 -6.24 -18.16 4.24
C ASN A 35 -5.67 -17.14 3.24
N THR A 36 -6.51 -16.72 2.30
CA THR A 36 -6.17 -15.74 1.27
C THR A 36 -7.28 -14.70 1.19
N ILE A 37 -6.91 -13.43 1.00
CA ILE A 37 -7.85 -12.37 0.66
C ILE A 37 -7.37 -11.60 -0.57
N ILE A 38 -8.27 -11.40 -1.53
CA ILE A 38 -8.03 -10.62 -2.74
C ILE A 38 -9.01 -9.45 -2.75
N ILE A 39 -8.51 -8.22 -2.83
CA ILE A 39 -9.31 -7.01 -2.90
C ILE A 39 -8.98 -6.29 -4.21
N ASN A 40 -9.97 -6.17 -5.09
CA ASN A 40 -9.85 -5.38 -6.32
C ASN A 40 -10.84 -4.23 -6.26
N ALA A 41 -10.36 -3.00 -6.25
CA ALA A 41 -11.17 -1.78 -6.26
C ALA A 41 -10.84 -0.94 -7.50
N GLN A 42 -11.86 -0.57 -8.28
CA GLN A 42 -11.69 0.19 -9.52
C GLN A 42 -12.63 1.39 -9.55
N ASN A 43 -12.33 2.36 -10.43
CA ASN A 43 -13.12 3.59 -10.61
C ASN A 43 -13.31 4.33 -9.28
N SER A 44 -14.51 4.76 -8.95
CA SER A 44 -14.80 5.57 -7.75
C SER A 44 -15.05 4.75 -6.49
N SER A 45 -14.74 3.44 -6.51
CA SER A 45 -15.17 2.52 -5.46
C SER A 45 -14.45 2.77 -4.14
N GLN A 46 -15.12 2.41 -3.04
CA GLN A 46 -14.65 2.68 -1.69
C GLN A 46 -14.75 1.44 -0.81
N PHE A 47 -13.76 1.21 0.04
CA PHE A 47 -13.82 0.15 1.04
C PHE A 47 -13.27 0.55 2.42
N ASP A 48 -13.83 -0.06 3.45
CA ASP A 48 -13.34 -0.03 4.84
C ASP A 48 -13.40 -1.46 5.39
N ILE A 49 -12.22 -2.09 5.51
CA ILE A 49 -12.05 -3.52 5.79
C ILE A 49 -11.08 -3.73 6.94
N GLU A 50 -11.44 -4.62 7.86
CA GLU A 50 -10.54 -5.17 8.88
C GLU A 50 -10.54 -6.70 8.75
N THR A 51 -9.38 -7.32 8.56
CA THR A 51 -9.26 -8.77 8.32
C THR A 51 -7.91 -9.33 8.74
N LYS A 52 -7.85 -10.66 8.89
CA LYS A 52 -6.61 -11.42 9.00
C LYS A 52 -6.54 -12.44 7.88
N ALA A 53 -5.36 -12.58 7.28
CA ALA A 53 -5.14 -13.58 6.25
C ALA A 53 -3.71 -14.10 6.25
N SER A 54 -3.43 -15.30 5.79
CA SER A 54 -2.02 -15.71 5.55
C SER A 54 -1.43 -14.88 4.38
N GLN A 55 -2.22 -14.68 3.33
CA GLN A 55 -1.83 -13.94 2.13
C GLN A 55 -2.89 -12.92 1.73
N ALA A 56 -2.46 -11.69 1.43
CA ALA A 56 -3.34 -10.63 0.97
C ALA A 56 -2.84 -9.99 -0.32
N THR A 57 -3.74 -9.85 -1.30
CA THR A 57 -3.48 -9.14 -2.56
C THR A 57 -4.48 -7.99 -2.71
N ILE A 58 -3.97 -6.78 -2.85
CA ILE A 58 -4.77 -5.57 -3.00
C ILE A 58 -4.41 -4.90 -4.32
N THR A 59 -5.40 -4.71 -5.19
CA THR A 59 -5.26 -3.98 -6.46
C THR A 59 -6.23 -2.82 -6.48
N MET A 60 -5.72 -1.60 -6.69
CA MET A 60 -6.54 -0.40 -6.81
C MET A 60 -6.22 0.34 -8.11
N LEU A 61 -7.24 0.72 -8.88
CA LEU A 61 -7.09 1.45 -10.14
C LEU A 61 -8.03 2.67 -10.22
N ASN A 62 -7.71 3.61 -11.13
CA ASN A 62 -8.47 4.82 -11.39
C ASN A 62 -8.59 5.77 -10.17
N ASP A 63 -9.75 5.86 -9.53
CA ASP A 63 -10.03 6.83 -8.46
C ASP A 63 -10.40 6.14 -7.12
N ALA A 64 -10.06 4.85 -6.98
CA ALA A 64 -10.53 4.02 -5.88
C ALA A 64 -9.91 4.44 -4.54
N LYS A 65 -10.67 4.28 -3.46
CA LYS A 65 -10.25 4.66 -2.11
C LYS A 65 -10.45 3.54 -1.11
N GLY A 66 -9.56 3.43 -0.14
CA GLY A 66 -9.60 2.34 0.81
C GLY A 66 -9.08 2.72 2.19
N LYS A 67 -9.68 2.09 3.20
CA LYS A 67 -9.11 1.91 4.53
C LYS A 67 -8.97 0.43 4.81
N LEU A 68 -7.79 0.03 5.26
CA LEU A 68 -7.49 -1.37 5.50
C LEU A 68 -6.77 -1.56 6.83
N LYS A 69 -7.27 -2.46 7.66
CA LYS A 69 -6.51 -3.02 8.77
C LYS A 69 -6.28 -4.49 8.51
N LEU A 70 -5.02 -4.89 8.46
CA LEU A 70 -4.65 -6.21 7.98
C LEU A 70 -3.52 -6.83 8.80
N HIS A 71 -3.80 -7.99 9.38
CA HIS A 71 -2.76 -8.87 9.89
C HIS A 71 -2.53 -10.00 8.89
N ALA A 72 -1.35 -10.08 8.30
CA ALA A 72 -1.07 -11.15 7.35
C ALA A 72 0.40 -11.51 7.24
N ASP A 73 0.73 -12.76 6.90
CA ASP A 73 2.13 -13.16 6.72
C ASP A 73 2.71 -12.41 5.52
N GLN A 74 1.99 -12.36 4.40
CA GLN A 74 2.43 -11.72 3.15
C GLN A 74 1.37 -10.76 2.61
N ILE A 75 1.81 -9.56 2.21
CA ILE A 75 0.95 -8.55 1.59
C ILE A 75 1.54 -8.11 0.25
N ALA A 76 0.72 -8.13 -0.81
CA ALA A 76 1.03 -7.55 -2.11
C ALA A 76 0.04 -6.43 -2.45
N ILE A 77 0.53 -5.24 -2.74
CA ILE A 77 -0.27 -4.04 -3.06
C ILE A 77 0.15 -3.51 -4.43
N THR A 78 -0.81 -3.32 -5.32
CA THR A 78 -0.60 -2.66 -6.62
C THR A 78 -1.60 -1.54 -6.78
N MET A 79 -1.11 -0.32 -7.02
CA MET A 79 -1.93 0.88 -7.15
C MET A 79 -1.51 1.70 -8.36
N ALA A 80 -2.47 2.20 -9.13
CA ALA A 80 -2.24 3.09 -10.26
C ALA A 80 -3.23 4.25 -10.28
N ASP A 81 -3.04 5.18 -11.22
CA ASP A 81 -3.86 6.38 -11.43
C ASP A 81 -3.96 7.29 -10.19
N LYS A 82 -5.15 7.66 -9.73
CA LYS A 82 -5.43 8.61 -8.62
C LYS A 82 -5.98 7.90 -7.37
N THR A 83 -5.53 6.67 -7.15
CA THR A 83 -5.97 5.84 -6.02
C THR A 83 -5.40 6.31 -4.69
N ASN A 84 -6.13 6.03 -3.60
CA ASN A 84 -5.71 6.40 -2.25
C ASN A 84 -6.02 5.29 -1.23
N LEU A 85 -5.01 4.78 -0.55
CA LEU A 85 -5.14 3.73 0.47
C LEU A 85 -4.47 4.14 1.77
N ASP A 86 -5.24 4.11 2.84
CA ASP A 86 -4.74 4.17 4.22
C ASP A 86 -4.76 2.75 4.81
N ALA A 87 -3.60 2.19 5.15
CA ALA A 87 -3.51 0.86 5.74
C ALA A 87 -2.70 0.81 7.05
N ASP A 88 -3.22 0.07 8.02
CA ASP A 88 -2.52 -0.35 9.24
C ASP A 88 -2.25 -1.86 9.12
N ILE A 89 -0.97 -2.22 9.00
CA ILE A 89 -0.55 -3.58 8.67
C ILE A 89 0.37 -4.17 9.73
N ASN A 90 0.25 -5.47 9.94
CA ASN A 90 1.21 -6.26 10.71
C ASN A 90 1.54 -7.52 9.91
N THR A 91 2.80 -7.63 9.46
CA THR A 91 3.17 -8.63 8.45
C THR A 91 4.65 -9.01 8.49
N ASP A 92 5.00 -10.16 7.92
CA ASP A 92 6.39 -10.55 7.72
C ASP A 92 6.97 -9.89 6.46
N ASN A 93 6.22 -9.93 5.34
CA ASN A 93 6.67 -9.34 4.08
C ASN A 93 5.60 -8.47 3.42
N THR A 94 6.01 -7.28 2.99
CA THR A 94 5.16 -6.35 2.21
C THR A 94 5.80 -6.05 0.87
N ASN A 95 5.07 -6.26 -0.23
CA ASN A 95 5.44 -5.74 -1.54
C ASN A 95 4.41 -4.68 -1.95
N ALA A 96 4.84 -3.48 -2.29
CA ALA A 96 3.97 -2.42 -2.79
C ALA A 96 4.54 -1.78 -4.06
N SER A 97 3.71 -1.71 -5.10
CA SER A 97 4.04 -1.07 -6.37
C SER A 97 3.02 0.00 -6.71
N LEU A 98 3.47 1.25 -6.84
CA LEU A 98 2.65 2.42 -7.11
C LEU A 98 3.10 3.12 -8.39
N SER A 99 2.14 3.57 -9.19
CA SER A 99 2.38 4.36 -10.41
C SER A 99 1.42 5.54 -10.55
N SER A 100 1.63 6.37 -11.57
CA SER A 100 0.84 7.59 -11.84
C SER A 100 0.80 8.56 -10.66
N SER A 101 -0.36 8.76 -10.02
CA SER A 101 -0.56 9.67 -8.89
C SER A 101 -1.13 8.94 -7.67
N ALA A 102 -0.90 7.62 -7.58
CA ALA A 102 -1.36 6.79 -6.48
C ALA A 102 -0.73 7.20 -5.15
N ARG A 103 -1.51 7.16 -4.07
CA ARG A 103 -1.06 7.46 -2.71
C ARG A 103 -1.32 6.30 -1.77
N LEU A 104 -0.27 5.82 -1.11
CA LEU A 104 -0.35 4.77 -0.11
C LEU A 104 0.23 5.27 1.21
N ARG A 105 -0.55 5.17 2.29
CA ARG A 105 -0.07 5.38 3.65
C ARG A 105 -0.04 4.04 4.39
N LEU A 106 1.12 3.68 4.91
CA LEU A 106 1.31 2.47 5.69
C LEU A 106 1.73 2.82 7.12
N ASP A 107 0.96 2.30 8.07
CA ASP A 107 1.26 2.30 9.50
C ASP A 107 1.45 0.85 9.98
N GLY A 108 2.11 0.65 11.12
CA GLY A 108 2.21 -0.66 11.79
C GLY A 108 3.62 -1.26 11.75
N ASN A 109 3.74 -2.55 11.42
CA ASN A 109 5.02 -3.28 11.42
C ASN A 109 5.17 -4.21 10.21
N SER A 110 6.39 -4.31 9.68
CA SER A 110 6.77 -5.29 8.65
C SER A 110 8.22 -5.75 8.86
N ASP A 111 8.54 -7.05 8.71
CA ASP A 111 9.96 -7.45 8.78
C ASP A 111 10.71 -7.02 7.51
N LYS A 112 10.18 -7.37 6.34
CA LYS A 112 10.80 -7.03 5.05
C LYS A 112 9.83 -6.32 4.13
N VAL A 113 10.31 -5.27 3.48
CA VAL A 113 9.55 -4.59 2.44
C VAL A 113 10.30 -4.51 1.13
N LEU A 114 9.54 -4.61 0.05
CA LEU A 114 9.93 -4.23 -1.30
C LEU A 114 8.97 -3.15 -1.79
N PHE A 115 9.47 -1.92 -1.95
CA PHE A 115 8.66 -0.81 -2.43
C PHE A 115 9.14 -0.34 -3.79
N THR A 116 8.19 -0.13 -4.70
CA THR A 116 8.43 0.46 -6.01
C THR A 116 7.49 1.63 -6.21
N THR A 117 8.03 2.83 -6.42
CA THR A 117 7.25 4.05 -6.70
C THR A 117 7.75 4.69 -7.99
N ILE A 118 6.83 4.95 -8.92
CA ILE A 118 7.14 5.57 -10.22
C ILE A 118 6.20 6.76 -10.51
N ASP A 119 6.47 7.51 -11.58
CA ASP A 119 5.73 8.70 -11.98
C ASP A 119 5.65 9.79 -10.88
N SER A 120 4.46 10.13 -10.40
CA SER A 120 4.18 11.10 -9.33
C SER A 120 3.53 10.45 -8.11
N SER A 121 3.74 9.14 -7.94
CA SER A 121 3.19 8.39 -6.81
C SER A 121 3.86 8.73 -5.48
N GLU A 122 3.12 8.55 -4.39
CA GLU A 122 3.55 8.86 -3.04
C GLU A 122 3.30 7.66 -2.11
N LEU A 123 4.34 7.23 -1.41
CA LEU A 123 4.25 6.18 -0.40
C LEU A 123 4.74 6.74 0.95
N ASP A 124 3.81 6.94 1.89
CA ASP A 124 4.09 7.36 3.26
C ASP A 124 4.13 6.16 4.21
N ALA A 125 5.33 5.61 4.43
CA ALA A 125 5.60 4.54 5.38
C ALA A 125 6.45 5.02 6.57
N LYS A 126 6.36 6.31 6.94
CA LYS A 126 7.12 6.85 8.10
C LYS A 126 6.65 6.30 9.45
N ARG A 127 5.45 5.71 9.50
CA ARG A 127 4.89 5.05 10.70
C ARG A 127 4.80 3.52 10.56
N LEU A 128 5.32 2.97 9.47
CA LEU A 128 5.51 1.53 9.31
C LEU A 128 6.92 1.17 9.77
N LYS A 129 7.04 0.49 10.89
CA LYS A 129 8.31 0.05 11.44
C LYS A 129 8.82 -1.14 10.62
N VAL A 130 9.91 -0.94 9.87
CA VAL A 130 10.46 -1.96 8.98
C VAL A 130 11.83 -2.43 9.46
N SER A 131 12.07 -3.75 9.54
CA SER A 131 13.43 -4.24 9.81
C SER A 131 14.37 -4.00 8.63
N SER A 132 14.05 -4.53 7.45
CA SER A 132 14.86 -4.40 6.23
C SER A 132 14.03 -3.98 5.03
N ALA A 133 14.52 -3.00 4.27
CA ALA A 133 13.81 -2.45 3.13
C ALA A 133 14.63 -2.46 1.85
N ASN A 134 14.00 -2.84 0.75
CA ASN A 134 14.49 -2.61 -0.60
C ASN A 134 13.53 -1.62 -1.28
N VAL A 135 14.06 -0.49 -1.75
CA VAL A 135 13.24 0.57 -2.34
C VAL A 135 13.72 0.93 -3.73
N ASN A 136 12.79 1.04 -4.66
CA ASN A 136 13.02 1.39 -6.06
C ASN A 136 12.16 2.61 -6.41
N THR A 137 12.77 3.78 -6.60
CA THR A 137 12.06 5.03 -6.88
C THR A 137 12.48 5.60 -8.23
N LYS A 138 11.51 6.07 -9.01
CA LYS A 138 11.73 6.63 -10.36
C LYS A 138 10.87 7.87 -10.60
N ASP A 139 11.23 8.65 -11.61
CA ASP A 139 10.53 9.84 -12.09
C ASP A 139 10.43 10.92 -11.00
N LYS A 140 9.24 11.33 -10.57
CA LYS A 140 9.01 12.34 -9.53
C LYS A 140 8.37 11.73 -8.28
N SER A 141 8.51 10.43 -8.08
CA SER A 141 7.90 9.72 -6.95
C SER A 141 8.51 10.14 -5.61
N GLU A 142 7.70 10.03 -4.56
CA GLU A 142 8.08 10.36 -3.19
C GLU A 142 7.85 9.14 -2.28
N LEU A 143 8.86 8.81 -1.47
CA LEU A 143 8.83 7.68 -0.54
C LEU A 143 9.31 8.12 0.85
N HIS A 144 8.52 7.89 1.88
CA HIS A 144 8.89 8.05 3.28
C HIS A 144 9.03 6.69 3.94
N ILE A 145 10.12 6.43 4.67
CA ILE A 145 10.37 5.09 5.25
C ILE A 145 11.04 5.12 6.63
N ASP A 146 10.53 4.28 7.54
CA ASP A 146 11.11 3.97 8.86
C ASP A 146 11.81 2.59 8.86
N ALA A 147 12.91 2.46 8.10
CA ALA A 147 13.74 1.25 8.05
C ALA A 147 14.79 1.24 9.18
N ARG A 148 14.86 0.16 9.95
CA ARG A 148 15.58 0.11 11.24
C ARG A 148 16.93 -0.61 11.21
N LYS A 149 17.11 -1.60 10.32
CA LYS A 149 18.36 -2.36 10.21
C LYS A 149 19.05 -2.12 8.88
N ASN A 150 18.38 -2.41 7.77
CA ASN A 150 18.95 -2.31 6.43
C ASN A 150 18.03 -1.53 5.49
N LEU A 151 18.62 -0.72 4.61
CA LEU A 151 17.91 -0.01 3.55
C LEU A 151 18.73 -0.06 2.26
N ALA A 152 18.29 -0.87 1.31
CA ALA A 152 18.85 -0.89 -0.05
C ALA A 152 18.06 0.04 -0.96
N ILE A 153 18.76 0.88 -1.72
CA ILE A 153 18.16 1.96 -2.50
C ILE A 153 18.55 1.86 -3.98
N ASP A 154 17.54 1.89 -4.85
CA ASP A 154 17.64 2.23 -6.27
C ASP A 154 16.78 3.48 -6.53
N ALA A 155 17.41 4.64 -6.74
CA ALA A 155 16.70 5.91 -6.96
C ALA A 155 17.17 6.60 -8.25
N ARG A 156 16.22 7.04 -9.06
CA ARG A 156 16.46 7.60 -10.41
C ARG A 156 15.66 8.87 -10.67
N ASP A 157 16.03 9.58 -11.73
CA ASP A 157 15.35 10.78 -12.25
C ASP A 157 15.26 11.94 -11.26
N LYS A 158 14.10 12.19 -10.64
CA LYS A 158 13.85 13.27 -9.66
C LYS A 158 13.16 12.72 -8.40
N SER A 159 13.26 11.41 -8.17
CA SER A 159 12.58 10.76 -7.06
C SER A 159 13.19 11.16 -5.72
N LYS A 160 12.37 11.14 -4.66
CA LYS A 160 12.79 11.53 -3.32
C LYS A 160 12.52 10.43 -2.31
N ILE A 161 13.52 10.13 -1.51
CA ILE A 161 13.42 9.16 -0.42
C ILE A 161 13.72 9.88 0.91
N PHE A 162 12.75 9.86 1.83
CA PHE A 162 12.87 10.39 3.18
C PHE A 162 13.07 9.25 4.18
N VAL A 163 14.21 9.24 4.87
CA VAL A 163 14.60 8.17 5.79
C VAL A 163 14.49 8.65 7.24
N TYR A 164 13.64 7.99 8.03
CA TYR A 164 13.29 8.43 9.40
C TYR A 164 14.12 7.74 10.49
N SER A 165 14.61 6.53 10.26
CA SER A 165 15.50 5.80 11.17
C SER A 165 16.98 5.86 10.74
N GLU A 166 17.85 5.12 11.42
CA GLU A 166 19.29 5.00 11.14
C GLU A 166 19.68 3.59 10.65
N PRO A 167 19.19 3.14 9.48
CA PRO A 167 19.57 1.83 8.94
C PRO A 167 20.99 1.87 8.36
N LYS A 168 21.59 0.70 8.18
CA LYS A 168 22.69 0.53 7.23
C LYS A 168 22.16 0.75 5.80
N ILE A 169 22.65 1.81 5.15
CA ILE A 169 22.24 2.16 3.78
C ILE A 169 23.17 1.51 2.76
N ASP A 170 22.58 0.88 1.74
CA ASP A 170 23.25 0.25 0.61
C ASP A 170 22.68 0.80 -0.71
N ILE A 171 23.42 1.68 -1.36
CA ILE A 171 22.99 2.31 -2.61
C ILE A 171 23.34 1.38 -3.77
N LYS A 172 22.31 0.79 -4.40
CA LYS A 172 22.44 -0.05 -5.59
C LYS A 172 22.51 0.78 -6.87
N LYS A 173 21.74 1.86 -6.93
CA LYS A 173 21.72 2.80 -8.05
C LYS A 173 21.20 4.16 -7.61
N PHE A 174 21.86 5.21 -8.08
CA PHE A 174 21.52 6.59 -7.75
C PHE A 174 21.88 7.48 -8.94
N THR A 175 20.88 7.98 -9.67
CA THR A 175 21.09 8.72 -10.92
C THR A 175 20.31 10.03 -10.99
N ASP A 176 20.77 10.91 -11.89
CA ASP A 176 20.12 12.18 -12.26
C ASP A 176 19.99 13.18 -11.10
N ARG A 177 18.78 13.49 -10.67
CA ARG A 177 18.42 14.44 -9.60
C ARG A 177 17.63 13.73 -8.49
N ALA A 178 17.82 12.42 -8.32
CA ALA A 178 17.26 11.73 -7.17
C ALA A 178 17.82 12.32 -5.86
N GLU A 179 17.01 12.35 -4.82
CA GLU A 179 17.38 12.88 -3.50
C GLU A 179 17.12 11.83 -2.40
N ILE A 180 18.09 11.67 -1.49
CA ILE A 180 17.92 10.89 -0.26
C ILE A 180 18.07 11.88 0.90
N ILE A 181 17.05 11.96 1.75
CA ILE A 181 16.91 12.99 2.78
C ILE A 181 16.71 12.30 4.14
N LYS A 182 17.63 12.55 5.09
CA LYS A 182 17.43 12.15 6.48
C LYS A 182 16.41 13.08 7.15
N ARG A 183 15.48 12.50 7.91
CA ARG A 183 14.54 13.21 8.79
C ARG A 183 14.81 12.89 10.26
#